data_AF-A0A933C1H0-F1
#
_entry.id   AF-A0A933C1H0-F1
#
_cell.length_a   1.000
_cell.length_b   1.000
_cell.length_c   1.000
_cell.angle_alpha   90.00
_cell.angle_beta   90.00
_cell.angle_gamma   90.00
#
_symmetry.space_group_name_H-M   'P 1'
#
loop_
_entity.id
_entity.type
_entity.pdbx_description
1 polymer ?
#
loop_
_entity_poly.entity_id
_entity_poly.type
_entity_poly.pdbx_seq_one_letter_code
_entity_poly.pdbx_strand_id
1 'polypeptide(L)'
;MGDAATRRHGDTASERTPHAASPRPRVAASRRAGRVFRALGAYAATAGAVVLLGGALLGELLGPGSVRAVWWGAGVAYAIQLVAFGALLFAARRQQSFLLVWIAGTLLRFAAVLVFGFWLARAGTLPPAPLLGSLAGFLFALLLLEPVFFRRRGGE
;
A
#
# COMPACT_ATOMS: atom_id res chain seq x y z
N MET A 1 86.93 -13.55 -0.39
CA MET A 1 87.32 -12.21 -0.89
C MET A 1 86.13 -11.67 -1.66
N GLY A 2 85.39 -10.71 -1.07
CA GLY A 2 84.20 -10.03 -1.60
C GLY A 2 82.92 -10.87 -1.65
N ASP A 3 81.71 -10.39 -1.34
CA ASP A 3 81.31 -9.08 -0.86
C ASP A 3 79.87 -9.16 -0.29
N ALA A 4 79.54 -8.21 0.56
CA ALA A 4 78.29 -8.09 1.31
C ALA A 4 77.17 -7.40 0.51
N ALA A 5 75.97 -7.42 1.10
CA ALA A 5 74.80 -6.58 0.81
C ALA A 5 74.04 -6.92 -0.50
N THR A 6 72.71 -6.93 -0.58
CA THR A 6 71.81 -5.93 -0.01
C THR A 6 70.38 -6.48 -0.01
N ARG A 7 69.69 -6.35 1.13
CA ARG A 7 68.22 -6.46 1.22
C ARG A 7 67.60 -5.35 0.36
N ARG A 8 66.62 -5.68 -0.49
CA ARG A 8 65.59 -4.71 -0.89
C ARG A 8 64.20 -5.26 -0.62
N HIS A 9 63.63 -4.63 0.39
CA HIS A 9 62.26 -4.62 0.83
C HIS A 9 61.49 -3.62 -0.06
N GLY A 10 60.26 -3.95 -0.43
CA GLY A 10 59.31 -3.00 -1.01
C GLY A 10 58.97 -3.27 -2.46
N ASP A 11 57.83 -3.93 -2.71
CA ASP A 11 56.65 -3.20 -3.21
C ASP A 11 55.44 -4.14 -3.20
N THR A 12 54.81 -4.29 -2.03
CA THR A 12 53.41 -4.71 -1.98
C THR A 12 52.60 -3.51 -2.42
N ALA A 13 52.43 -3.36 -3.74
CA ALA A 13 51.46 -2.46 -4.34
C ALA A 13 50.08 -2.86 -3.83
N SER A 14 49.71 -2.21 -2.73
CA SER A 14 48.38 -2.15 -2.17
C SER A 14 47.46 -1.56 -3.23
N GLU A 15 46.84 -2.43 -4.03
CA GLU A 15 45.59 -2.14 -4.74
C GLU A 15 44.55 -1.79 -3.67
N ARG A 16 44.56 -0.52 -3.26
CA ARG A 16 43.46 0.09 -2.54
C ARG A 16 42.32 0.19 -3.54
N THR A 17 41.54 -0.88 -3.65
CA THR A 17 40.15 -0.78 -4.10
C THR A 17 39.54 0.42 -3.39
N PRO A 18 39.05 1.45 -4.11
CA PRO A 18 38.38 2.57 -3.48
C PRO A 18 37.21 1.97 -2.70
N HIS A 19 37.33 2.00 -1.37
CA HIS A 19 36.26 1.60 -0.47
C HIS A 19 35.07 2.50 -0.81
N ALA A 20 34.15 1.99 -1.64
CA ALA A 20 32.97 2.70 -2.07
C ALA A 20 32.28 3.18 -0.80
N ALA A 21 32.31 4.49 -0.57
CA ALA A 21 31.85 5.11 0.66
C ALA A 21 30.42 4.64 0.92
N SER A 22 30.26 3.79 1.95
CA SER A 22 28.96 3.24 2.33
C SER A 22 27.97 4.40 2.50
N PRO A 23 26.79 4.35 1.84
CA PRO A 23 25.86 5.47 1.83
C PRO A 23 25.56 5.93 3.25
N ARG A 24 25.77 7.22 3.53
CA ARG A 24 25.50 7.79 4.85
C ARG A 24 24.06 7.44 5.27
N PRO A 25 23.84 6.83 6.45
CA PRO A 25 22.55 6.23 6.84
C PRO A 25 21.35 7.19 6.77
N ARG A 26 21.58 8.51 6.93
CA ARG A 26 20.53 9.54 6.78
C ARG A 26 19.99 9.69 5.35
N VAL A 27 20.84 9.55 4.33
CA VAL A 27 20.42 9.72 2.91
C VAL A 27 19.61 8.51 2.45
N ALA A 28 19.92 7.32 2.95
CA ALA A 28 19.14 6.11 2.69
C ALA A 28 17.73 6.18 3.30
N ALA A 29 17.59 6.72 4.52
CA ALA A 29 16.31 6.86 5.20
C ALA A 29 15.35 7.85 4.50
N SER A 30 15.83 9.02 4.08
CA SER A 30 15.01 10.04 3.40
C SER A 30 14.52 9.56 2.02
N ARG A 31 15.39 8.96 1.21
CA ARG A 31 15.01 8.36 -0.08
C ARG A 31 13.96 7.26 0.08
N ARG A 32 14.03 6.48 1.17
CA ARG A 32 13.07 5.41 1.46
C ARG A 32 11.69 5.96 1.85
N ALA A 33 11.63 6.99 2.70
CA ALA A 33 10.38 7.66 3.04
C ALA A 33 9.69 8.24 1.79
N GLY A 34 10.45 8.91 0.91
CA GLY A 34 9.93 9.43 -0.35
C GLY A 34 9.30 8.36 -1.26
N ARG A 35 9.87 7.15 -1.31
CA ARG A 35 9.27 6.02 -2.04
C ARG A 35 7.93 5.56 -1.44
N VAL A 36 7.80 5.53 -0.12
CA VAL A 36 6.54 5.17 0.57
C VAL A 36 5.46 6.22 0.32
N PHE A 37 5.80 7.51 0.39
CA PHE A 37 4.82 8.57 0.09
C PHE A 37 4.37 8.56 -1.38
N ARG A 38 5.30 8.36 -2.32
CA ARG A 38 4.95 8.18 -3.74
C ARG A 38 4.09 6.95 -3.98
N ALA A 39 4.38 5.85 -3.29
CA ALA A 39 3.59 4.63 -3.33
C ALA A 39 2.14 4.85 -2.89
N LEU A 40 1.98 5.49 -1.73
CA LEU A 40 0.68 5.80 -1.16
C LEU A 40 -0.09 6.78 -2.05
N GLY A 41 0.57 7.82 -2.57
CA GLY A 41 -0.05 8.79 -3.47
C GLY A 41 -0.52 8.17 -4.78
N ALA A 42 0.30 7.34 -5.43
CA ALA A 42 -0.08 6.63 -6.66
C ALA A 42 -1.25 5.66 -6.42
N TYR A 43 -1.23 4.96 -5.29
CA TYR A 43 -2.32 4.08 -4.89
C TYR A 43 -3.61 4.86 -4.64
N ALA A 44 -3.55 5.93 -3.84
CA ALA A 44 -4.68 6.78 -3.52
C ALA A 44 -5.32 7.39 -4.78
N ALA A 45 -4.50 7.90 -5.72
CA ALA A 45 -5.01 8.42 -6.99
C ALA A 45 -5.72 7.34 -7.82
N THR A 46 -5.15 6.13 -7.89
CA THR A 46 -5.73 5.04 -8.68
C THR A 46 -7.01 4.51 -8.04
N ALA A 47 -6.99 4.28 -6.73
CA ALA A 47 -8.16 3.89 -5.95
C ALA A 47 -9.25 4.96 -6.02
N GLY A 48 -8.89 6.24 -5.95
CA GLY A 48 -9.80 7.37 -6.11
C GLY A 48 -10.46 7.38 -7.49
N ALA A 49 -9.69 7.14 -8.56
CA ALA A 49 -10.24 7.03 -9.91
C ALA A 49 -11.24 5.87 -10.02
N VAL A 50 -10.93 4.69 -9.47
CA VAL A 50 -11.86 3.54 -9.44
C VAL A 50 -13.14 3.89 -8.69
N VAL A 51 -13.04 4.55 -7.55
CA VAL A 51 -14.19 4.96 -6.73
C VAL A 51 -15.04 6.00 -7.46
N LEU A 52 -14.43 7.00 -8.09
CA LEU A 52 -15.15 8.05 -8.80
C LEU A 52 -15.88 7.48 -10.03
N LEU A 53 -15.17 6.70 -10.86
CA LEU A 53 -15.73 6.12 -12.08
C LEU A 53 -16.80 5.07 -11.76
N GLY A 54 -16.51 4.16 -10.82
CA GLY A 54 -17.47 3.15 -10.39
C GLY A 54 -18.68 3.77 -9.68
N GLY A 55 -18.46 4.83 -8.88
CA GLY A 55 -19.52 5.51 -8.14
C GLY A 55 -20.49 6.23 -9.09
N ALA A 56 -19.95 6.92 -10.10
CA ALA A 56 -20.76 7.52 -11.16
C ALA A 56 -21.53 6.45 -11.94
N LEU A 57 -20.87 5.40 -12.41
CA LEU A 57 -21.50 4.31 -13.17
C LEU A 57 -22.64 3.63 -12.38
N LEU A 58 -22.40 3.28 -11.12
CA LEU A 58 -23.41 2.66 -10.27
C LEU A 58 -24.53 3.64 -9.91
N GLY A 59 -24.23 4.92 -9.75
CA GLY A 59 -25.22 5.96 -9.52
C GLY A 59 -26.22 6.07 -10.69
N GLU A 60 -25.71 6.07 -11.92
CA GLU A 60 -26.53 6.06 -13.13
C GLU A 60 -27.34 4.76 -13.28
N LEU A 61 -26.70 3.60 -13.02
CA LEU A 61 -27.33 2.29 -13.23
C LEU A 61 -28.42 1.97 -12.20
N LEU A 62 -28.24 2.40 -10.94
CA LEU A 62 -29.17 2.10 -9.84
C LEU A 62 -30.22 3.20 -9.62
N GLY A 63 -30.13 4.29 -10.39
CA GLY A 63 -31.07 5.40 -10.38
C GLY A 63 -30.91 6.40 -9.22
N PRO A 64 -31.62 7.54 -9.28
CA PRO A 64 -31.39 8.70 -8.41
C PRO A 64 -31.55 8.43 -6.91
N GLY A 65 -32.48 7.54 -6.53
CA GLY A 65 -32.71 7.17 -5.13
C GLY A 65 -31.56 6.40 -4.47
N SER A 66 -30.65 5.83 -5.27
CA SER A 66 -29.55 4.99 -4.81
C SER A 66 -28.22 5.75 -4.72
N VAL A 67 -28.10 6.90 -5.41
CA VAL A 67 -26.84 7.66 -5.56
C VAL A 67 -26.18 7.95 -4.23
N ARG A 68 -26.94 8.46 -3.25
CA ARG A 68 -26.41 8.78 -1.93
C ARG A 68 -25.85 7.55 -1.21
N ALA A 69 -26.54 6.43 -1.28
CA ALA A 69 -26.09 5.17 -0.67
C ALA A 69 -24.82 4.64 -1.36
N VAL A 70 -24.75 4.72 -2.69
CA VAL A 70 -23.56 4.33 -3.47
C VAL A 70 -22.33 5.13 -3.03
N TRP A 71 -22.45 6.46 -2.96
CA TRP A 71 -21.32 7.32 -2.59
C TRP A 71 -20.87 7.13 -1.13
N TRP A 72 -21.79 6.87 -0.21
CA TRP A 72 -21.42 6.50 1.16
C TRP A 72 -20.64 5.18 1.20
N GLY A 73 -21.11 4.15 0.50
CA GLY A 73 -20.40 2.87 0.38
C GLY A 73 -19.01 3.04 -0.23
N ALA A 74 -18.91 3.80 -1.33
CA ALA A 74 -17.65 4.12 -2.01
C ALA A 74 -16.67 4.86 -1.09
N GLY A 75 -17.12 5.91 -0.40
CA GLY A 75 -16.28 6.73 0.46
C GLY A 75 -15.72 5.94 1.66
N VAL A 76 -16.55 5.11 2.28
CA VAL A 76 -16.13 4.25 3.40
C VAL A 76 -15.14 3.19 2.90
N ALA A 77 -15.42 2.52 1.78
CA ALA A 77 -14.52 1.55 1.18
C ALA A 77 -13.15 2.18 0.89
N TYR A 78 -13.14 3.38 0.31
CA TYR A 78 -11.93 4.12 0.01
C TYR A 78 -11.10 4.43 1.27
N ALA A 79 -11.75 4.92 2.34
CA ALA A 79 -11.07 5.24 3.59
C ALA A 79 -10.43 4.00 4.24
N ILE A 80 -11.18 2.91 4.37
CA ILE A 80 -10.67 1.64 4.91
C ILE A 80 -9.47 1.17 4.10
N GLN A 81 -9.57 1.30 2.78
CA GLN A 81 -8.54 0.83 1.89
C GLN A 81 -7.24 1.62 1.98
N LEU A 82 -7.30 2.95 2.10
CA LEU A 82 -6.11 3.77 2.34
C LEU A 82 -5.42 3.39 3.66
N VAL A 83 -6.20 3.16 4.72
CA VAL A 83 -5.68 2.73 6.02
C VAL A 83 -5.02 1.36 5.91
N ALA A 84 -5.69 0.39 5.28
CA ALA A 84 -5.17 -0.97 5.11
C ALA A 84 -3.89 -0.98 4.28
N PHE A 85 -3.88 -0.31 3.11
CA PHE A 85 -2.70 -0.24 2.26
C PHE A 85 -1.53 0.47 2.94
N GLY A 86 -1.80 1.57 3.64
CA GLY A 86 -0.82 2.26 4.47
C GLY A 86 -0.21 1.33 5.51
N ALA A 87 -1.04 0.62 6.28
CA ALA A 87 -0.59 -0.34 7.28
C ALA A 87 0.28 -1.45 6.66
N LEU A 88 -0.09 -1.98 5.49
CA LEU A 88 0.72 -2.96 4.77
C LEU A 88 2.10 -2.39 4.37
N LEU A 89 2.20 -1.13 3.91
CA LEU A 89 3.49 -0.51 3.60
C LEU A 89 4.39 -0.37 4.83
N PHE A 90 3.81 -0.12 6.01
CA PHE A 90 4.56 -0.07 7.26
C PHE A 90 4.97 -1.48 7.74
N ALA A 91 4.09 -2.47 7.59
CA ALA A 91 4.29 -3.85 8.05
C ALA A 91 5.20 -4.69 7.14
N ALA A 92 5.29 -4.36 5.85
CA ALA A 92 6.21 -5.00 4.91
C ALA A 92 7.70 -4.87 5.31
N ARG A 93 8.01 -4.08 6.35
CA ARG A 93 9.35 -3.99 6.97
C ARG A 93 9.76 -5.27 7.71
N ARG A 94 8.83 -6.14 8.09
CA ARG A 94 9.09 -7.43 8.76
C ARG A 94 8.21 -8.50 8.14
N GLN A 95 8.80 -9.54 7.54
CA GLN A 95 8.03 -10.57 6.83
C GLN A 95 6.96 -11.25 7.69
N GLN A 96 7.24 -11.43 8.99
CA GLN A 96 6.28 -12.02 9.94
C GLN A 96 5.04 -11.14 10.19
N SER A 97 5.14 -9.81 10.09
CA SER A 97 4.00 -8.91 10.30
C SER A 97 3.14 -8.71 9.06
N PHE A 98 3.61 -9.11 7.87
CA PHE A 98 2.84 -8.95 6.64
C PHE A 98 1.53 -9.75 6.68
N LEU A 99 1.60 -11.04 7.03
CA LEU A 99 0.42 -11.90 7.13
C LEU A 99 -0.57 -11.40 8.20
N LEU A 100 -0.06 -10.99 9.36
CA LEU A 100 -0.90 -10.46 10.44
C LEU A 100 -1.64 -9.19 10.02
N VAL A 101 -0.96 -8.26 9.35
CA VAL A 101 -1.59 -7.01 8.88
C VAL A 101 -2.55 -7.26 7.72
N TRP A 102 -2.24 -8.22 6.86
CA TRP A 102 -3.16 -8.64 5.81
C TRP A 102 -4.45 -9.24 6.40
N ILE A 103 -4.34 -10.17 7.35
CA ILE A 103 -5.49 -10.74 8.07
C ILE A 103 -6.27 -9.65 8.79
N ALA A 104 -5.59 -8.76 9.51
CA ALA A 104 -6.24 -7.64 10.20
C ALA A 104 -7.00 -6.72 9.23
N GLY A 105 -6.43 -6.42 8.06
CA GLY A 105 -7.10 -5.67 7.01
C GLY A 105 -8.34 -6.38 6.49
N THR A 106 -8.27 -7.70 6.27
CA THR A 106 -9.42 -8.52 5.87
C THR A 106 -10.53 -8.48 6.93
N LEU A 107 -10.18 -8.67 8.21
CA LEU A 107 -11.14 -8.59 9.31
C LEU A 107 -11.79 -7.20 9.41
N LEU A 108 -11.01 -6.13 9.25
CA LEU A 108 -11.52 -4.76 9.25
C LEU A 108 -12.57 -4.54 8.14
N ARG A 109 -12.34 -5.09 6.94
CA ARG A 109 -13.29 -4.99 5.82
C ARG A 109 -14.59 -5.72 6.11
N PHE A 110 -14.52 -6.95 6.63
CA PHE A 110 -15.71 -7.69 7.04
C PHE A 110 -16.45 -6.98 8.17
N ALA A 111 -15.73 -6.48 9.18
CA ALA A 111 -16.29 -5.71 10.26
C ALA A 111 -17.01 -4.46 9.74
N ALA A 112 -16.45 -3.74 8.77
CA ALA A 112 -17.11 -2.60 8.17
C ALA A 112 -18.44 -2.96 7.49
N VAL A 113 -18.47 -4.03 6.70
CA VAL A 113 -19.72 -4.50 6.06
C VAL A 113 -20.77 -4.87 7.10
N LEU A 114 -20.38 -5.60 8.16
CA LEU A 114 -21.28 -6.00 9.24
C LEU A 114 -21.78 -4.80 10.06
N VAL A 115 -20.90 -3.87 10.43
CA VAL A 115 -21.25 -2.66 11.19
C VAL A 115 -22.19 -1.78 10.39
N PHE A 116 -21.91 -1.53 9.11
CA PHE A 116 -22.80 -0.74 8.26
C PHE A 116 -24.12 -1.45 8.02
N GLY A 117 -24.14 -2.77 7.82
CA GLY A 117 -25.37 -3.55 7.69
C GLY A 117 -26.23 -3.48 8.95
N PHE A 118 -25.62 -3.65 10.12
CA PHE A 118 -26.31 -3.56 11.40
C PHE A 118 -26.81 -2.14 11.69
N TRP A 119 -25.97 -1.12 11.46
CA TRP A 119 -26.35 0.28 11.63
C TRP A 119 -27.55 0.64 10.74
N LEU A 120 -27.57 0.16 9.50
CA LEU A 120 -28.68 0.42 8.59
C LEU A 120 -29.97 -0.27 9.00
N ALA A 121 -29.89 -1.52 9.48
CA ALA A 121 -31.03 -2.23 10.03
C ALA A 121 -31.66 -1.50 11.22
N ARG A 122 -30.85 -0.70 11.95
CA ARG A 122 -31.29 0.09 13.11
C ARG A 122 -31.76 1.51 12.75
N ALA A 123 -31.14 2.15 11.77
CA ALA A 123 -31.34 3.57 11.48
C ALA A 123 -32.30 3.84 10.32
N GLY A 124 -32.42 2.93 9.34
CA GLY A 124 -33.33 3.07 8.19
C GLY A 124 -33.08 4.28 7.28
N THR A 125 -31.92 4.93 7.38
CA THR A 125 -31.66 6.25 6.75
C THR A 125 -31.26 6.17 5.28
N LEU A 126 -30.81 5.02 4.78
CA LEU A 126 -30.42 4.80 3.38
C LEU A 126 -30.92 3.44 2.88
N PRO A 127 -31.13 3.29 1.55
CA PRO A 127 -31.45 2.01 0.93
C PRO A 127 -30.37 0.95 1.23
N PRO A 128 -30.73 -0.22 1.82
CA PRO A 128 -29.75 -1.23 2.23
C PRO A 128 -29.01 -1.91 1.10
N ALA A 129 -29.73 -2.35 0.07
CA ALA A 129 -29.13 -3.07 -1.03
C ALA A 129 -28.07 -2.23 -1.78
N PRO A 130 -28.33 -0.97 -2.17
CA PRO A 130 -27.32 -0.13 -2.83
C PRO A 130 -26.11 0.21 -1.95
N LEU A 131 -26.32 0.45 -0.64
CA LEU A 131 -25.23 0.78 0.29
C LEU A 131 -24.30 -0.43 0.48
N LEU A 132 -24.87 -1.58 0.84
CA LEU A 132 -24.07 -2.78 1.13
C LEU A 132 -23.45 -3.35 -0.15
N GLY A 133 -24.19 -3.33 -1.26
CA GLY A 133 -23.70 -3.75 -2.56
C GLY A 133 -22.54 -2.89 -3.04
N SER A 134 -22.65 -1.56 -2.97
CA SER A 134 -21.54 -0.66 -3.33
C SER A 134 -20.36 -0.82 -2.38
N LEU A 135 -20.57 -0.85 -1.06
CA LEU A 135 -19.50 -1.04 -0.07
C LEU A 135 -18.72 -2.33 -0.33
N ALA A 136 -19.41 -3.47 -0.47
CA ALA A 136 -18.79 -4.76 -0.75
C ALA A 136 -18.09 -4.76 -2.12
N GLY A 137 -18.75 -4.23 -3.15
CA GLY A 137 -18.22 -4.15 -4.50
C GLY A 137 -16.94 -3.31 -4.58
N PHE A 138 -16.92 -2.13 -3.97
CA PHE A 138 -15.72 -1.28 -3.94
C PHE A 138 -14.62 -1.87 -3.08
N LEU A 139 -14.93 -2.42 -1.90
CA LEU A 139 -13.92 -3.12 -1.08
C LEU A 139 -13.25 -4.24 -1.89
N PHE A 140 -14.03 -5.01 -2.64
CA PHE A 140 -13.51 -6.08 -3.48
C PHE A 140 -12.68 -5.54 -4.67
N ALA A 141 -13.21 -4.57 -5.42
CA ALA A 141 -12.52 -3.97 -6.56
C ALA A 141 -11.18 -3.34 -6.15
N LEU A 142 -11.15 -2.65 -5.00
CA LEU A 142 -9.95 -2.04 -4.46
C LEU A 142 -8.96 -3.07 -3.88
N LEU A 143 -9.47 -4.18 -3.33
CA LEU A 143 -8.63 -5.30 -2.90
C LEU A 143 -7.92 -5.95 -4.09
N LEU A 144 -8.61 -6.11 -5.24
CA LEU A 144 -8.00 -6.60 -6.47
C LEU A 144 -6.92 -5.67 -7.03
N LEU A 145 -6.99 -4.37 -6.71
CA LEU A 145 -5.97 -3.40 -7.09
C LEU A 145 -4.67 -3.58 -6.30
N GLU A 146 -4.73 -4.02 -5.04
CA GLU A 146 -3.55 -4.23 -4.19
C GLU A 146 -2.46 -5.14 -4.82
N PRO A 147 -2.75 -6.38 -5.27
CA PRO A 147 -1.74 -7.27 -5.83
C PRO A 147 -1.08 -6.70 -7.09
N VAL A 148 -1.77 -5.86 -7.87
CA VAL A 148 -1.18 -5.18 -9.04
C VAL A 148 -0.06 -4.25 -8.60
N PHE A 149 -0.26 -3.51 -7.50
CA PHE A 149 0.76 -2.61 -6.95
C PHE A 149 1.91 -3.37 -6.25
N PHE A 150 1.63 -4.49 -5.60
CA PHE A 150 2.68 -5.33 -5.02
C PHE A 150 3.53 -6.04 -6.08
N ARG A 151 2.92 -6.56 -7.15
CA ARG A 151 3.64 -7.26 -8.24
C ARG A 151 4.61 -6.34 -8.98
N ARG A 152 4.25 -5.06 -9.18
CA ARG A 152 5.15 -4.05 -9.76
C ARG A 152 6.38 -3.70 -8.88
N ARG A 153 6.40 -4.10 -7.61
CA ARG A 153 7.55 -3.87 -6.70
C ARG A 153 8.42 -5.09 -6.44
N GLY A 154 7.93 -6.30 -6.69
CA GLY A 154 8.66 -7.55 -6.43
C GLY A 154 9.51 -8.06 -7.61
N GLY A 155 9.57 -7.31 -8.71
CA GLY A 155 10.35 -7.64 -9.91
C GLY A 155 11.62 -6.79 -10.09
N GLU A 156 12.07 -6.11 -9.04
CA GLU A 156 13.42 -5.52 -8.93
C GLU A 156 14.29 -6.40 -8.04
#